data_AF-A0A926AKL2-F1
#
_entry.id   AF-A0A926AKL2-F1
#
_cell.length_a   1.000
_cell.length_b   1.000
_cell.length_c   1.000
_cell.angle_alpha   90.00
_cell.angle_beta   90.00
_cell.angle_gamma   90.00
#
_symmetry.space_group_name_H-M   'P 1'
#
loop_
_entity.id
_entity.type
_entity.pdbx_description
1 polymer ?
#
loop_
_entity_poly.entity_id
_entity_poly.type
_entity_poly.pdbx_seq_one_letter_code
_entity_poly.pdbx_strand_id
1 'polypeptide(L)'
;EATNSFSFQQESMFIVGNGRFAGEKSVVCIENGIYKGFGFFDEALEVIYEPSQLQTFIKPYQHNRDIQKIICAYLKGKKSDKIIRTNTANNVGMDN
;
A
#
# COMPACT_ATOMS: atom_id res chain seq x y z
N GLU A 1 14.17 27.43 1.33
CA GLU A 1 13.35 26.26 0.98
C GLU A 1 13.91 25.03 1.65
N ALA A 2 13.19 24.45 2.62
CA ALA A 2 13.63 23.24 3.31
C ALA A 2 13.16 22.01 2.52
N THR A 3 14.14 21.22 2.10
CA THR A 3 14.06 19.98 1.32
C THR A 3 13.13 18.95 1.95
N ASN A 4 12.04 18.67 1.23
CA ASN A 4 11.09 17.58 1.44
C ASN A 4 11.77 16.21 1.16
N SER A 5 12.68 15.76 2.04
CA SER A 5 13.48 14.53 1.83
C SER A 5 13.28 13.44 2.88
N PHE A 6 12.25 13.53 3.73
CA PHE A 6 12.01 12.53 4.79
C PHE A 6 10.66 11.79 4.72
N SER A 7 9.87 11.98 3.65
CA SER A 7 8.45 11.56 3.67
C SER A 7 8.18 10.09 3.34
N PHE A 8 9.20 9.28 2.97
CA PHE A 8 8.96 7.88 2.59
C PHE A 8 8.75 6.93 3.78
N GLN A 9 9.27 7.28 4.97
CA GLN A 9 9.11 6.45 6.17
C GLN A 9 7.73 6.57 6.80
N GLN A 10 6.94 7.58 6.43
CA GLN A 10 5.59 7.82 6.95
C GLN A 10 4.53 7.80 5.83
N GLU A 11 4.85 7.22 4.68
CA GLU A 11 3.87 7.14 3.59
C GLU A 11 3.00 5.89 3.75
N SER A 12 1.70 6.09 3.57
CA SER A 12 0.72 5.02 3.51
C SER A 12 0.47 4.68 2.04
N MET A 13 0.57 3.40 1.70
CA MET A 13 0.46 2.91 0.33
C MET A 13 -0.08 1.50 0.28
N PHE A 14 -0.75 1.20 -0.83
CA PHE A 14 -1.17 -0.14 -1.19
C PHE A 14 -0.31 -0.63 -2.36
N ILE A 15 0.30 -1.79 -2.20
CA ILE A 15 1.05 -2.45 -3.27
C ILE A 15 0.14 -3.51 -3.86
N VAL A 16 -0.24 -3.35 -5.13
CA VAL A 16 -1.05 -4.32 -5.86
C VAL A 16 -0.17 -5.06 -6.87
N GLY A 17 -0.01 -6.36 -6.66
CA GLY A 17 0.73 -7.27 -7.53
C GLY A 17 -0.15 -8.34 -8.15
N ASN A 18 0.45 -9.25 -8.92
CA ASN A 18 -0.25 -10.40 -9.49
C ASN A 18 -0.51 -11.47 -8.42
N GLY A 19 -1.73 -12.00 -8.42
CA GLY A 19 -2.16 -13.10 -7.56
C GLY A 19 -1.69 -14.46 -8.08
N ARG A 20 -2.30 -15.53 -7.55
CA ARG A 20 -1.93 -16.91 -7.87
C ARG A 20 -2.38 -17.34 -9.26
N PHE A 21 -3.49 -16.76 -9.73
CA PHE A 21 -4.12 -17.08 -11.01
C PHE A 21 -4.09 -15.87 -11.93
N ALA A 22 -4.14 -16.11 -13.23
CA ALA A 22 -4.40 -15.06 -14.22
C ALA A 22 -5.81 -14.52 -13.96
N GLY A 23 -5.92 -13.22 -13.67
CA GLY A 23 -7.18 -12.61 -13.23
C GLY A 23 -7.24 -12.29 -11.74
N GLU A 24 -6.32 -12.80 -10.91
CA GLU A 24 -6.27 -12.48 -9.48
C GLU A 24 -5.17 -11.44 -9.21
N LYS A 25 -5.43 -10.49 -8.30
CA LYS A 25 -4.44 -9.56 -7.76
C LYS A 25 -4.28 -9.73 -6.26
N SER A 26 -3.04 -9.57 -5.82
CA SER A 26 -2.70 -9.48 -4.40
C SER A 26 -2.54 -8.02 -4.01
N VAL A 27 -3.04 -7.62 -2.86
CA VAL A 27 -2.79 -6.30 -2.28
C VAL A 27 -2.10 -6.40 -0.94
N VAL A 28 -1.15 -5.51 -0.71
CA VAL A 28 -0.46 -5.33 0.57
C VAL A 28 -0.71 -3.91 1.05
N CYS A 29 -1.18 -3.77 2.28
CA CYS A 29 -1.42 -2.48 2.94
C CYS A 29 -0.24 -2.12 3.83
N ILE A 30 0.32 -0.95 3.58
CA ILE A 30 1.40 -0.35 4.35
C ILE A 30 0.92 1.01 4.82
N GLU A 31 0.98 1.27 6.12
CA GLU A 31 0.52 2.51 6.71
C GLU A 31 1.67 3.09 7.54
N ASN A 32 2.07 4.33 7.25
CA ASN A 32 3.24 4.96 7.86
C ASN A 32 4.51 4.07 7.81
N GLY A 33 4.76 3.41 6.68
CA GLY A 33 5.88 2.46 6.53
C GLY A 33 5.75 1.15 7.34
N ILE A 34 4.63 0.93 8.04
CA ILE A 34 4.35 -0.29 8.80
C ILE A 34 3.41 -1.19 7.99
N TYR A 35 3.80 -2.46 7.83
CA TYR A 35 2.93 -3.45 7.22
C TYR A 35 1.70 -3.69 8.11
N LYS A 36 0.51 -3.42 7.56
CA LYS A 36 -0.76 -3.63 8.26
C LYS A 36 -1.40 -4.96 7.92
N GLY A 37 -1.15 -5.48 6.72
CA GLY A 37 -1.76 -6.73 6.27
C GLY A 37 -1.74 -6.91 4.75
N PHE A 38 -2.40 -7.97 4.32
CA PHE A 38 -2.50 -8.35 2.91
C PHE A 38 -3.89 -8.91 2.58
N GLY A 39 -4.24 -8.88 1.31
CA GLY A 39 -5.50 -9.36 0.77
C GLY A 39 -5.35 -9.81 -0.68
N PHE A 40 -6.40 -10.42 -1.21
CA PHE A 40 -6.48 -10.83 -2.60
C PHE A 40 -7.85 -10.45 -3.14
N PHE A 41 -7.90 -10.06 -4.39
CA PHE A 41 -9.13 -9.70 -5.08
C PHE A 41 -9.01 -10.01 -6.58
N ASP A 42 -10.15 -10.02 -7.26
CA ASP A 42 -10.21 -10.29 -8.69
C ASP A 42 -9.94 -9.03 -9.51
N GLU A 43 -9.03 -9.10 -10.49
CA GLU A 43 -8.63 -7.97 -11.32
C GLU A 43 -9.77 -7.42 -12.17
N ALA A 44 -10.79 -8.25 -12.44
CA ALA A 44 -11.98 -7.86 -13.18
C ALA A 44 -12.84 -6.83 -12.42
N LEU A 45 -12.63 -6.67 -11.11
CA LEU A 45 -13.39 -5.76 -10.26
C LEU A 45 -12.64 -4.45 -10.03
N GLU A 46 -12.78 -3.49 -10.95
CA GLU A 46 -12.11 -2.18 -10.85
C GLU A 46 -12.48 -1.39 -9.59
N VAL A 47 -13.70 -1.58 -9.06
CA VAL A 47 -14.16 -0.95 -7.81
C VAL A 47 -13.29 -1.30 -6.59
N ILE A 48 -12.56 -2.42 -6.65
CA ILE A 48 -11.74 -2.89 -5.53
C ILE A 48 -10.44 -2.10 -5.41
N TYR A 49 -9.99 -1.38 -6.45
CA TYR A 49 -8.76 -0.57 -6.36
C TYR A 49 -8.93 0.70 -5.49
N GLU A 50 -10.14 1.01 -5.04
CA GLU A 50 -10.40 2.10 -4.12
C GLU A 50 -9.84 1.80 -2.72
N PRO A 51 -9.09 2.71 -2.09
CA PRO A 51 -8.43 2.48 -0.79
C PRO A 51 -9.42 2.07 0.32
N SER A 52 -10.64 2.62 0.28
CA SER A 52 -11.72 2.27 1.21
C SER A 52 -12.16 0.81 1.08
N GLN A 53 -12.20 0.28 -0.14
CA GLN A 53 -12.54 -1.13 -0.40
C GLN A 53 -11.34 -2.03 -0.08
N LEU A 54 -10.14 -1.68 -0.55
CA LEU A 54 -8.93 -2.46 -0.23
C LEU A 54 -8.80 -2.70 1.27
N GLN A 55 -9.01 -1.68 2.09
CA GLN A 55 -8.93 -1.80 3.54
C GLN A 55 -9.89 -2.86 4.12
N THR A 56 -11.05 -3.12 3.51
CA THR A 56 -11.98 -4.17 3.97
C THR A 56 -11.53 -5.59 3.57
N PHE A 57 -10.83 -5.75 2.43
CA PHE A 57 -10.29 -7.04 1.98
C PHE A 57 -8.93 -7.37 2.61
N ILE A 58 -8.23 -6.36 3.13
CA ILE A 58 -6.97 -6.54 3.83
C ILE A 58 -7.21 -7.27 5.15
N LYS A 59 -6.62 -8.45 5.27
CA LYS A 59 -6.56 -9.15 6.55
C LYS A 59 -5.42 -8.54 7.38
N PRO A 60 -5.73 -7.97 8.56
CA PRO A 60 -4.69 -7.43 9.42
C PRO A 60 -3.74 -8.55 9.83
N TYR A 61 -2.44 -8.28 9.72
CA TYR A 61 -1.42 -9.27 10.02
C TYR A 61 -0.30 -8.63 10.82
N GLN A 62 0.32 -9.39 11.72
CA GLN A 62 1.36 -8.88 12.59
C GLN A 62 2.58 -8.45 11.77
N HIS A 63 2.94 -7.17 11.90
CA HIS A 63 4.18 -6.67 11.32
C HIS A 63 5.37 -7.40 11.93
N ASN A 64 6.33 -7.79 11.09
CA ASN A 64 7.59 -8.42 11.50
C ASN A 64 8.74 -7.77 10.76
N ARG A 65 9.93 -7.78 11.37
CA ARG A 65 11.14 -7.17 10.78
C ARG A 65 11.51 -7.83 9.45
N ASP A 66 11.28 -9.14 9.33
CA ASP A 66 11.50 -9.88 8.08
C ASP A 66 10.51 -9.46 6.99
N ILE A 67 9.23 -9.25 7.33
CA ILE A 67 8.22 -8.75 6.38
C ILE A 67 8.63 -7.36 5.86
N GLN A 68 9.06 -6.47 6.75
CA GLN A 68 9.54 -5.14 6.36
C GLN A 68 10.74 -5.23 5.40
N LYS A 69 11.70 -6.14 5.66
CA LYS A 69 12.83 -6.37 4.75
C LYS A 69 12.38 -6.89 3.39
N ILE A 70 11.43 -7.84 3.36
CA ILE A 70 10.87 -8.38 2.12
C ILE A 70 10.20 -7.27 1.31
N ILE A 71 9.38 -6.43 1.95
CA ILE A 71 8.71 -5.29 1.30
C ILE A 71 9.71 -4.27 0.78
N CYS A 72 10.73 -3.94 1.58
CA CYS A 72 11.78 -3.00 1.16
C CYS A 72 12.56 -3.53 -0.05
N ALA A 73 12.94 -4.81 -0.03
CA ALA A 73 13.59 -5.47 -1.16
C ALA A 73 12.66 -5.52 -2.39
N TYR A 74 11.36 -5.75 -2.17
CA TYR A 74 10.34 -5.76 -3.22
C TYR A 74 10.23 -4.40 -3.91
N LEU A 75 10.09 -3.33 -3.14
CA LEU A 75 9.99 -1.95 -3.63
C LEU A 75 11.27 -1.49 -4.34
N LYS A 76 12.43 -2.00 -3.91
CA LYS A 76 13.71 -1.73 -4.58
C LYS A 76 13.84 -2.48 -5.90
N GLY A 77 13.14 -3.61 -6.05
CA GLY A 77 13.02 -4.32 -7.31
C GLY A 77 12.27 -3.48 -8.34
N LYS A 78 12.79 -3.41 -9.57
CA LYS A 78 12.02 -2.90 -10.71
C LYS A 78 10.98 -3.93 -11.10
N LYS A 79 9.84 -3.95 -10.42
CA LYS A 79 8.67 -4.69 -10.84
C LYS A 79 7.57 -3.76 -11.32
N SER A 80 6.79 -4.23 -12.27
CA SER A 80 5.69 -3.48 -12.90
C SER A 80 4.40 -3.47 -12.05
N ASP A 81 4.53 -3.64 -10.74
CA ASP A 81 3.38 -3.69 -9.83
C ASP A 81 2.78 -2.30 -9.64
N LYS A 82 1.46 -2.26 -9.41
CA LYS A 82 0.72 -1.01 -9.25
C LYS A 82 0.82 -0.57 -7.79
N ILE A 83 1.46 0.56 -7.53
CA ILE A 83 1.57 1.15 -6.19
C ILE A 83 0.57 2.31 -6.10
N ILE A 84 -0.39 2.21 -5.18
CA ILE A 84 -1.39 3.23 -4.92
C ILE A 84 -0.98 3.95 -3.63
N ARG A 85 -0.51 5.19 -3.74
CA ARG A 85 -0.11 5.99 -2.57
C ARG A 85 -1.33 6.70 -2.00
N THR A 86 -1.58 6.52 -0.71
CA THR A 86 -2.59 7.29 0.00
C THR A 86 -1.89 8.53 0.55
N ASN A 87 -1.80 9.57 -0.29
CA ASN A 87 -1.29 10.84 0.17
C ASN A 87 -2.34 11.47 1.10
N THR A 88 -2.32 11.11 2.38
CA THR A 88 -2.99 11.89 3.43
C THR A 88 -2.16 13.14 3.70
N ALA A 89 -1.98 13.97 2.67
CA ALA A 89 -1.61 15.37 2.82
C ALA A 89 -2.82 16.21 2.38
N ASN A 90 -3.94 16.01 3.06
CA ASN A 90 -4.88 17.11 3.30
C ASN A 90 -4.32 17.78 4.56
N ASN A 91 -3.69 18.96 4.50
CA ASN A 91 -4.41 20.22 4.29
C ASN A 91 -5.81 20.18 4.92
N VAL A 92 -5.90 19.81 6.20
CA VAL A 92 -6.96 20.35 7.06
C VAL A 92 -6.51 21.75 7.46
N GLY A 93 -6.52 22.64 6.47
CA GLY A 93 -6.98 23.99 6.71
C GLY A 93 -8.48 23.88 6.88
N MET A 94 -8.92 23.80 8.12
CA MET A 94 -10.18 24.41 8.51
C MET A 94 -9.79 25.38 9.61
N ASP A 95 -9.50 26.60 9.14
CA ASP A 95 -9.96 27.82 9.78
C ASP A 95 -11.15 27.54 10.72
N ASN A 96 -10.92 27.77 12.02
CA ASN A 96 -11.67 28.71 12.89
C ASN A 96 -11.01 28.74 14.27
#